data_AF-A0A1S7TY79-F1
#
_entry.id   AF-A0A1S7TY79-F1
#
_cell.length_a   1.000
_cell.length_b   1.000
_cell.length_c   1.000
_cell.angle_alpha   90.00
_cell.angle_beta   90.00
_cell.angle_gamma   90.00
#
_symmetry.space_group_name_H-M   'P 1'
#
loop_
_entity.id
_entity.type
_entity.pdbx_description
1 polymer ?
#
loop_
_entity_poly.entity_id
_entity_poly.type
_entity_poly.pdbx_seq_one_letter_code
_entity_poly.pdbx_strand_id
1 'polypeptide(L)' 'MFKTYVAAEGRAIPGGWPEGGRPIDPLSRQHRRMIETGDLVEKEQVEEKPAEPVKPSRKD' A
#
# COMPACT_ATOMS: atom_id res chain seq x y z
N MET A 1 -11.76 -15.35 -1.99
CA MET A 1 -10.37 -14.91 -1.77
C MET A 1 -10.40 -13.48 -1.29
N PHE A 2 -9.99 -13.22 -0.05
CA PHE A 2 -9.81 -11.86 0.44
C PHE A 2 -8.40 -11.41 0.09
N LYS A 3 -8.29 -10.34 -0.69
CA LYS A 3 -7.03 -9.71 -1.05
C LYS A 3 -6.73 -8.66 0.02
N THR A 4 -5.51 -8.71 0.55
CA THR A 4 -5.04 -7.73 1.53
C THR A 4 -4.38 -6.59 0.78
N TYR A 5 -4.65 -5.36 1.19
CA TYR A 5 -4.04 -4.19 0.59
C TYR A 5 -3.27 -3.41 1.63
N VAL A 6 -2.08 -2.96 1.25
CA VAL A 6 -1.21 -2.09 2.05
C VAL A 6 -1.20 -0.70 1.46
N ALA A 7 -0.82 0.30 2.26
CA ALA A 7 -0.43 1.58 1.71
C ALA A 7 0.77 1.38 0.76
N ALA A 8 0.78 2.11 -0.35
CA ALA A 8 1.95 2.15 -1.21
C ALA A 8 3.19 2.63 -0.41
N GLU A 9 4.36 2.12 -0.76
CA GLU A 9 5.62 2.54 -0.15
C GLU A 9 5.83 4.05 -0.34
N GLY A 10 6.16 4.76 0.74
CA GLY A 10 6.30 6.22 0.73
C GLY A 10 4.98 7.00 0.76
N ARG A 11 3.83 6.32 0.90
CA ARG A 11 2.51 6.95 0.90
C ARG A 11 1.86 6.88 2.27
N ALA A 12 1.73 8.04 2.91
CA ALA A 12 1.08 8.16 4.20
C ALA A 12 -0.44 8.33 4.02
N ILE A 13 -1.19 7.26 4.18
CA ILE A 13 -2.66 7.34 4.16
C ILE A 13 -3.14 8.02 5.44
N PRO A 14 -3.82 9.17 5.36
CA PRO A 14 -4.32 9.87 6.54
C PRO A 14 -5.33 8.98 7.28
N GLY A 15 -5.05 8.71 8.56
CA GLY A 15 -5.82 7.77 9.38
C GLY A 15 -5.14 6.41 9.60
N GLY A 16 -3.96 6.18 9.03
CA GLY A 16 -3.10 5.04 9.34
C GLY A 16 -3.57 3.75 8.69
N TRP A 17 -2.93 3.39 7.57
CA TRP A 17 -3.08 2.05 7.03
C TRP A 17 -2.05 1.12 7.66
N PRO A 18 -2.41 -0.08 8.12
CA PRO A 18 -1.45 -0.99 8.73
C PRO A 18 -0.40 -1.47 7.72
N GLU A 19 0.85 -1.59 8.15
CA GLU A 19 1.96 -2.16 7.35
C GLU A 19 1.71 -3.62 6.96
N GLY A 20 0.99 -4.36 7.82
CA GLY A 20 0.49 -5.70 7.51
C GLY A 20 -0.56 -5.72 6.40
N GLY A 21 -1.13 -4.56 6.09
CA GLY A 21 -2.26 -4.38 5.19
C GLY A 21 -3.58 -4.78 5.86
N ARG A 22 -4.68 -4.38 5.25
CA ARG A 22 -6.02 -4.82 5.64
C ARG A 22 -6.82 -5.24 4.42
N PRO A 23 -7.76 -6.18 4.58
CA PRO A 23 -8.70 -6.49 3.51
C PRO A 23 -9.52 -5.24 3.19
N ILE A 24 -9.72 -4.99 1.91
CA ILE A 24 -10.62 -3.93 1.45
C ILE A 24 -11.88 -4.53 0.84
N ASP A 25 -12.94 -3.75 0.91
CA ASP A 25 -14.16 -4.05 0.18
C ASP A 25 -14.04 -3.55 -1.27
N PRO A 26 -14.06 -4.45 -2.28
CA PRO A 26 -13.91 -4.07 -3.69
C PRO A 26 -15.18 -3.44 -4.28
N LEU A 27 -16.33 -3.52 -3.59
CA LEU A 27 -17.57 -2.86 -3.99
C LEU A 27 -17.61 -1.42 -3.48
N SER A 28 -16.85 -1.11 -2.43
CA SER A 28 -16.71 0.23 -1.87
C SER A 28 -15.95 1.16 -2.82
N ARG A 29 -16.63 2.23 -3.25
CA ARG A 29 -16.05 3.26 -4.13
C ARG A 29 -14.78 3.90 -3.56
N GLN A 30 -14.70 4.05 -2.23
CA GLN A 30 -13.54 4.64 -1.58
C GLN A 30 -12.29 3.78 -1.80
N HIS A 31 -12.38 2.48 -1.49
CA HIS A 31 -11.28 1.55 -1.68
C HIS A 31 -10.85 1.45 -3.15
N ARG A 32 -11.81 1.42 -4.08
CA ARG A 32 -11.50 1.42 -5.52
C ARG A 32 -10.74 2.67 -5.94
N ARG A 33 -11.16 3.86 -5.48
CA ARG A 33 -10.43 5.10 -5.72
C ARG A 33 -9.02 5.06 -5.14
N MET A 34 -8.86 4.51 -3.94
CA MET A 34 -7.54 4.40 -3.31
C MET A 34 -6.61 3.48 -4.11
N ILE A 35 -7.11 2.37 -4.66
CA ILE A 35 -6.32 1.53 -5.58
C ILE A 35 -6.00 2.29 -6.87
N GLU A 36 -7.00 2.92 -7.49
CA GLU A 36 -6.85 3.64 -8.77
C GLU A 36 -5.88 4.82 -8.68
N THR A 37 -5.86 5.51 -7.54
CA THR A 37 -4.92 6.60 -7.27
C THR A 37 -3.51 6.07 -6.95
N GLY A 38 -3.34 4.76 -6.77
CA GLY A 38 -2.10 4.11 -6.32
C GLY A 38 -1.81 4.30 -4.83
N ASP A 39 -2.82 4.62 -4.04
CA ASP A 39 -2.74 4.80 -2.59
C ASP A 39 -2.66 3.44 -1.89
N LEU A 40 -3.43 2.47 -2.41
CA LEU A 40 -3.43 1.08 -1.95
C LEU A 40 -2.87 0.14 -2.99
N VAL A 41 -1.95 -0.70 -2.56
CA VAL A 41 -1.33 -1.75 -3.36
C VAL A 41 -1.78 -3.10 -2.83
N GLU A 42 -2.15 -3.98 -3.75
CA GLU A 42 -2.51 -5.35 -3.41
C GLU A 42 -1.26 -6.07 -2.89
N LYS A 43 -1.27 -6.44 -1.60
CA LYS A 43 -0.24 -7.29 -1.00
C LYS A 43 -0.60 -8.71 -1.35
N GLU A 44 -0.16 -9.16 -2.53
CA GLU A 44 -0.07 -10.58 -2.79
C GLU A 44 0.83 -11.17 -1.69
N GLN A 45 0.46 -12.29 -1.07
CA GLN A 45 1.29 -12.98 -0.07
C GLN A 45 2.54 -13.61 -0.72
N VAL A 46 3.20 -12.88 -1.62
CA VAL A 46 4.52 -13.20 -2.12
C VAL A 46 5.48 -12.69 -1.08
N GLU A 47 5.79 -13.59 -0.16
CA GLU A 47 7.12 -13.77 0.43
C GLU A 47 8.07 -12.57 0.20
N GLU A 48 8.14 -11.74 1.24
CA GLU A 48 9.38 -11.13 1.71
C GLU A 48 10.51 -11.03 0.67
N LYS A 49 10.54 -9.91 -0.05
CA LYS A 49 11.83 -9.31 -0.35
C LYS A 49 11.77 -7.85 0.07
N PRO A 50 12.48 -7.45 1.13
CA PRO A 50 12.46 -6.07 1.60
C PRO A 50 13.04 -5.21 0.48
N ALA A 51 12.19 -4.41 -0.17
CA ALA A 51 12.66 -3.32 -1.00
C ALA A 51 13.37 -2.36 -0.05
N GLU A 52 14.69 -2.31 -0.20
CA GLU A 52 15.57 -1.44 0.58
C GLU A 52 15.05 0.00 0.54
N PRO A 53 15.10 0.74 1.65
CA PRO A 53 14.58 2.09 1.71
C PRO A 53 15.36 2.92 0.69
N VAL A 54 14.67 3.43 -0.32
CA VAL A 54 15.25 4.32 -1.33
C VAL A 54 15.55 5.66 -0.64
N LYS A 55 16.72 5.71 -0.04
CA LYS A 55 17.37 6.90 0.53
C LYS A 55 17.27 8.00 -0.54
N PRO A 56 16.69 9.18 -0.25
CA PRO A 56 16.86 10.30 -1.16
C PRO A 56 18.34 10.67 -1.13
N SER A 57 19.06 10.36 -2.20
CA SER A 57 20.45 10.74 -2.36
C SER A 57 20.49 12.27 -2.49
N ARG A 58 20.67 12.94 -1.36
CA ARG A 58 21.04 14.35 -1.28
C ARG A 58 22.51 14.47 -1.63
N LYS A 59 22.84 15.25 -2.68
CA LYS A 59 24.13 15.92 -2.80
C LYS A 59 24.03 17.13 -3.73
N ASP A 60 23.99 18.31 -3.12
CA ASP A 60 24.76 19.48 -3.55
C ASP A 60 25.84 19.68 -2.48
#